data_AF-H9MGY6-F1
#
_entry.id   AF-H9MGY6-F1
#
_cell.length_a   1.000
_cell.length_b   1.000
_cell.length_c   1.000
_cell.angle_alpha   90.00
_cell.angle_beta   90.00
_cell.angle_gamma   90.00
#
_symmetry.space_group_name_H-M   'P 1'
#
loop_
_entity.id
_entity.type
_entity.pdbx_description
1 polymer ?
#
loop_
_entity_poly.entity_id
_entity_poly.type
_entity_poly.pdbx_seq_one_letter_code
_entity_poly.pdbx_strand_id
1 'polypeptide(L)'
;SIIALSEATMDLLQLFRGDTVLVRGKKRKDTVLIVLADDELDDGSARINRVVRHNLRVKHGDMITIHPCPDIKYAKRIAVLPIADTVEGITGSLFDVFLAPYFREAYRPVRQGDLFIVRGGMR
;
A
#
# COMPACT_ATOMS: atom_id res chain seq x y z
N SER A 1 0.78 1.43 2.57
CA SER A 1 -0.35 0.54 2.26
C SER A 1 -1.67 1.10 2.79
N ILE A 2 -1.90 2.40 2.64
CA ILE A 2 -3.10 3.08 3.15
C ILE A 2 -3.77 3.77 1.96
N ILE A 3 -5.10 3.74 1.95
CA ILE A 3 -5.95 4.58 1.11
C ILE A 3 -6.83 5.41 2.04
N ALA A 4 -6.81 6.73 1.86
CA ALA A 4 -7.69 7.65 2.56
C ALA A 4 -8.90 7.98 1.69
N LEU A 5 -10.08 7.95 2.29
CA LEU A 5 -11.38 8.23 1.66
C LEU A 5 -12.18 9.15 2.59
N SER A 6 -13.12 9.93 2.05
CA SER A 6 -14.10 10.65 2.86
C SER A 6 -15.06 9.67 3.55
N GLU A 7 -15.63 10.06 4.70
CA GLU A 7 -16.62 9.23 5.40
C GLU A 7 -17.84 8.89 4.52
N ALA A 8 -18.35 9.87 3.76
CA ALA A 8 -19.49 9.64 2.87
C ALA A 8 -19.16 8.63 1.74
N THR A 9 -17.92 8.64 1.23
CA THR A 9 -17.46 7.64 0.25
C THR A 9 -17.34 6.26 0.88
N MET A 10 -16.88 6.19 2.13
CA MET A 10 -16.80 4.93 2.87
C MET A 10 -18.18 4.33 3.12
N ASP A 11 -19.15 5.13 3.56
CA ASP A 11 -20.53 4.70 3.80
C ASP A 11 -21.19 4.18 2.51
N LEU A 12 -21.02 4.90 1.39
CA LEU A 12 -21.54 4.50 0.09
C LEU A 12 -20.99 3.14 -0.35
N LEU A 13 -19.70 2.88 -0.08
CA LEU A 13 -19.03 1.63 -0.41
C LEU A 13 -19.16 0.56 0.67
N GLN A 14 -19.84 0.85 1.78
CA GLN A 14 -19.98 -0.01 2.95
C GLN A 14 -18.62 -0.47 3.51
N LEU A 15 -17.67 0.47 3.58
CA LEU A 15 -16.32 0.25 4.10
C LEU A 15 -16.19 0.87 5.49
N PHE A 16 -15.48 0.18 6.38
CA PHE A 16 -15.14 0.69 7.70
C PHE A 16 -13.65 1.02 7.82
N ARG A 17 -13.32 1.86 8.81
CA ARG A 17 -11.92 2.18 9.12
C ARG A 17 -11.17 0.90 9.50
N GLY A 18 -10.05 0.66 8.82
CA GLY A 18 -9.23 -0.54 9.03
C GLY A 18 -9.53 -1.69 8.07
N ASP A 19 -10.60 -1.60 7.29
CA ASP A 19 -10.91 -2.63 6.30
C ASP A 19 -9.81 -2.73 5.22
N THR A 20 -9.61 -3.94 4.74
CA THR A 20 -8.74 -4.20 3.60
C THR A 20 -9.52 -4.14 2.30
N VAL A 21 -9.00 -3.40 1.34
CA VAL A 21 -9.60 -3.21 0.02
C VAL A 21 -8.64 -3.59 -1.10
N LEU A 22 -9.18 -4.23 -2.14
CA LEU A 22 -8.50 -4.45 -3.40
C LEU A 22 -8.70 -3.21 -4.28
N VAL A 23 -7.61 -2.52 -4.61
CA VAL A 23 -7.63 -1.36 -5.48
C VAL A 23 -7.08 -1.74 -6.85
N ARG A 24 -7.85 -1.45 -7.90
CA ARG A 24 -7.48 -1.71 -9.30
C ARG A 24 -7.18 -0.39 -10.00
N GLY A 25 -6.03 -0.37 -10.68
CA GLY A 25 -5.57 0.73 -11.50
C GLY A 25 -5.50 0.35 -12.97
N LYS A 26 -4.55 0.94 -13.70
CA LYS A 26 -4.38 0.75 -15.14
C LYS A 26 -3.56 -0.50 -15.43
N LYS A 27 -3.60 -0.97 -16.68
CA LYS A 27 -2.77 -2.08 -17.19
C LYS A 27 -2.87 -3.36 -16.32
N ARG A 28 -4.08 -3.65 -15.81
CA ARG A 28 -4.38 -4.80 -14.94
C ARG A 28 -3.52 -4.84 -13.68
N LYS A 29 -3.07 -3.68 -13.18
CA LYS A 29 -2.36 -3.58 -11.91
C LYS A 29 -3.34 -3.38 -10.78
N ASP A 30 -3.15 -4.16 -9.73
CA ASP A 30 -3.91 -4.09 -8.50
C ASP A 30 -2.98 -4.15 -7.28
N THR A 31 -3.44 -3.64 -6.14
CA THR A 31 -2.77 -3.76 -4.85
C THR A 31 -3.83 -3.80 -3.75
N VAL A 32 -3.41 -4.18 -2.54
CA VAL A 32 -4.28 -4.24 -1.37
C VAL A 32 -3.87 -3.15 -0.38
N LEU A 33 -4.85 -2.37 0.09
CA LEU A 33 -4.64 -1.23 0.97
C LEU A 33 -5.59 -1.31 2.17
N ILE A 34 -5.23 -0.62 3.24
CA ILE A 34 -6.08 -0.43 4.42
C ILE A 34 -6.79 0.91 4.30
N VAL A 35 -8.10 0.92 4.53
CA VAL A 35 -8.94 2.13 4.48
C VAL A 35 -8.78 2.94 5.75
N LEU A 36 -8.53 4.24 5.61
CA LEU A 36 -8.65 5.23 6.68
C LEU A 36 -9.60 6.36 6.23
N ALA A 37 -10.35 6.91 7.18
CA ALA A 37 -11.14 8.12 6.96
C ALA A 37 -10.23 9.36 6.93
N ASP A 38 -10.56 10.30 6.06
CA ASP A 38 -9.94 11.62 5.93
C ASP A 38 -11.02 12.65 5.56
N ASP A 39 -11.45 13.43 6.55
CA ASP A 39 -12.59 14.37 6.43
C ASP A 39 -12.25 15.61 5.60
N GLU A 40 -10.97 15.83 5.31
CA GLU A 40 -10.51 16.93 4.43
C GLU A 40 -10.56 16.53 2.94
N LEU A 41 -11.01 15.32 2.62
CA LEU A 41 -11.04 14.80 1.26
C LEU A 41 -12.42 15.00 0.62
N ASP A 42 -12.43 15.48 -0.63
CA ASP A 42 -13.66 15.56 -1.42
C ASP A 42 -14.27 14.16 -1.67
N ASP A 43 -15.59 14.08 -1.69
CA ASP A 43 -16.32 12.85 -1.98
C ASP A 43 -15.96 12.28 -3.36
N GLY A 44 -15.81 10.95 -3.43
CA GLY A 44 -15.38 10.26 -4.64
C GLY A 44 -13.88 10.39 -4.96
N SER A 45 -13.12 11.15 -4.18
CA SER A 45 -11.65 11.18 -4.27
C SER A 45 -11.00 10.11 -3.39
N ALA A 46 -9.78 9.72 -3.74
CA ALA A 46 -8.99 8.80 -2.94
C ALA A 46 -7.55 9.29 -2.82
N ARG A 47 -7.04 9.37 -1.59
CA ARG A 47 -5.66 9.77 -1.30
C ARG A 47 -4.78 8.55 -1.12
N ILE A 48 -3.83 8.38 -2.03
CA ILE A 48 -2.81 7.32 -2.00
C ILE A 48 -1.42 7.91 -2.24
N ASN A 49 -0.40 7.33 -1.63
CA ASN A 49 0.97 7.84 -1.77
C ASN A 49 1.57 7.54 -3.16
N ARG A 50 2.74 8.13 -3.44
CA ARG A 50 3.46 7.95 -4.72
C ARG A 50 3.77 6.48 -5.04
N VAL A 51 4.13 5.69 -4.04
CA VAL A 51 4.48 4.27 -4.21
C VAL A 51 3.27 3.47 -4.70
N VAL A 52 2.11 3.64 -4.06
CA VAL A 52 0.86 2.98 -4.44
C VAL A 52 0.43 3.40 -5.85
N ARG A 53 0.51 4.70 -6.18
CA ARG A 53 0.23 5.19 -7.55
C ARG A 53 1.14 4.54 -8.59
N HIS A 54 2.43 4.40 -8.27
CA HIS A 54 3.38 3.72 -9.14
C HIS A 54 2.98 2.26 -9.36
N ASN A 55 2.69 1.51 -8.30
CA ASN A 55 2.27 0.09 -8.40
C ASN A 55 1.00 -0.06 -9.27
N LEU A 56 0.02 0.82 -9.09
CA LEU A 56 -1.24 0.86 -9.84
C LEU A 56 -1.13 1.44 -11.26
N ARG A 57 0.02 2.03 -11.62
CA ARG A 57 0.27 2.71 -12.90
C ARG A 57 -0.71 3.85 -13.18
N VAL A 58 -1.01 4.63 -12.14
CA VAL A 58 -1.92 5.79 -12.19
C VAL A 58 -1.19 7.11 -11.86
N LYS A 59 -1.74 8.23 -12.33
CA LYS A 59 -1.33 9.60 -12.01
C LYS A 59 -2.42 10.31 -11.19
N HIS A 60 -2.17 11.54 -10.74
CA HIS A 60 -3.22 12.35 -10.14
C HIS A 60 -4.34 12.58 -11.15
N GLY A 61 -5.59 12.52 -10.70
CA GLY A 61 -6.79 12.64 -11.55
C GLY A 61 -7.17 11.38 -12.32
N ASP A 62 -6.36 10.32 -12.29
CA ASP A 62 -6.76 9.04 -12.86
C ASP A 62 -7.78 8.33 -11.96
N MET A 63 -8.76 7.68 -12.58
CA MET A 63 -9.73 6.84 -11.86
C MET A 63 -9.11 5.50 -11.44
N ILE A 64 -9.51 5.05 -10.25
CA ILE A 64 -9.23 3.72 -9.69
C ILE A 64 -10.56 3.08 -9.27
N THR A 65 -10.58 1.75 -9.15
CA THR A 65 -11.72 1.01 -8.62
C THR A 65 -11.37 0.37 -7.30
N ILE A 66 -12.26 0.48 -6.31
CA ILE A 66 -12.07 -0.04 -4.96
C ILE A 66 -13.11 -1.13 -4.72
N HIS A 67 -12.66 -2.28 -4.20
CA HIS A 67 -13.53 -3.37 -3.80
C HIS A 67 -13.16 -3.85 -2.40
N PRO A 68 -14.13 -4.17 -1.52
CA PRO A 68 -13.85 -4.86 -0.26
C PRO A 68 -13.04 -6.14 -0.49
N CYS A 69 -12.08 -6.42 0.39
CA CYS A 69 -11.24 -7.61 0.34
C CYS A 69 -11.16 -8.27 1.72
N PRO A 70 -12.24 -8.88 2.22
CA PRO A 70 -12.30 -9.49 3.56
C PRO A 70 -11.47 -10.78 3.65
N ASP A 71 -11.24 -11.48 2.54
CA ASP A 71 -10.58 -12.80 2.51
C ASP A 71 -9.04 -12.75 2.58
N ILE A 72 -8.48 -11.71 3.17
CA ILE A 72 -7.03 -11.57 3.28
C ILE A 72 -6.48 -12.52 4.36
N LYS A 73 -5.49 -13.33 3.98
CA LYS A 73 -4.87 -14.34 4.86
C LYS A 73 -3.48 -13.90 5.29
N TYR A 74 -3.07 -14.34 6.48
CA TYR A 74 -1.69 -14.20 6.91
C TYR A 74 -0.75 -14.96 5.98
N ALA A 75 0.24 -14.25 5.43
CA ALA A 75 1.26 -14.86 4.61
C ALA A 75 2.21 -15.69 5.50
N LYS A 76 2.42 -16.96 5.13
CA LYS A 76 3.40 -17.83 5.81
C LYS A 76 4.85 -17.41 5.55
N ARG A 77 5.11 -16.90 4.34
CA ARG A 77 6.41 -16.43 3.88
C ARG A 77 6.23 -15.46 2.72
N ILE A 78 7.10 -14.47 2.64
CA ILE A 78 7.23 -13.57 1.50
C ILE A 78 8.68 -13.53 1.06
N ALA A 79 8.90 -13.43 -0.25
CA ALA A 79 10.22 -13.22 -0.83
C ALA A 79 10.28 -11.81 -1.38
N VAL A 80 11.31 -11.07 -0.99
CA VAL A 80 11.50 -9.67 -1.36
C VAL A 80 12.92 -9.45 -1.79
N LEU A 81 13.10 -8.74 -2.89
CA LEU A 81 14.41 -8.43 -3.46
C LEU A 81 14.60 -6.91 -3.50
N PRO A 82 15.80 -6.41 -3.17
CA PRO A 82 16.12 -5.01 -3.40
C PRO A 82 16.24 -4.72 -4.89
N ILE A 83 16.11 -3.44 -5.25
CA ILE A 83 16.48 -2.98 -6.59
C ILE A 83 17.98 -2.71 -6.60
N ALA A 84 18.69 -3.16 -7.63
CA ALA A 84 20.16 -3.15 -7.68
C ALA A 84 20.77 -1.78 -7.38
N ASP A 85 20.19 -0.71 -7.93
CA ASP A 85 20.64 0.68 -7.75
C ASP A 85 20.34 1.25 -6.34
N THR A 86 19.52 0.58 -5.53
CA THR A 86 19.14 1.05 -4.18
C THR A 86 20.02 0.49 -3.06
N VAL A 87 20.89 -0.48 -3.36
CA VAL A 87 21.70 -1.20 -2.34
C VAL A 87 23.21 -0.98 -2.51
N GLU A 88 23.63 -0.16 -3.46
CA GLU A 88 25.04 0.18 -3.61
C GLU A 88 25.59 0.83 -2.34
N GLY A 89 26.65 0.23 -1.78
CA GLY A 89 27.31 0.72 -0.55
C GLY A 89 26.57 0.40 0.75
N ILE A 90 25.44 -0.30 0.72
CA ILE A 90 24.78 -0.79 1.94
C ILE A 90 25.55 -1.99 2.47
N THR A 91 25.89 -1.95 3.75
CA THR A 91 26.54 -3.04 4.47
C THR A 91 25.61 -3.59 5.55
N GLY A 92 25.74 -4.88 5.87
CA GLY A 92 24.93 -5.55 6.88
C GLY A 92 23.64 -6.19 6.34
N SER A 93 22.79 -6.64 7.26
CA SER A 93 21.56 -7.37 6.97
C SER A 93 20.43 -6.43 6.55
N LEU A 94 19.98 -6.57 5.29
CA LEU A 94 18.80 -5.83 4.79
C LEU A 94 17.55 -6.14 5.61
N PHE A 95 17.46 -7.35 6.15
CA PHE A 95 16.33 -7.77 6.95
C PHE A 95 16.26 -6.99 8.26
N ASP A 96 17.32 -7.01 9.06
CA ASP A 96 17.31 -6.42 10.41
C ASP A 96 17.23 -4.90 10.38
N VAL A 97 17.89 -4.27 9.41
CA VAL A 97 17.99 -2.81 9.32
C VAL A 97 16.75 -2.19 8.67
N PHE A 98 16.15 -2.84 7.67
CA PHE A 98 15.10 -2.23 6.86
C PHE A 98 13.77 -2.98 6.91
N LEU A 99 13.76 -4.30 6.67
CA LEU A 99 12.51 -5.05 6.52
C LEU A 99 11.82 -5.30 7.86
N ALA A 100 12.57 -5.72 8.88
CA ALA A 100 12.02 -6.03 10.19
C ALA A 100 11.35 -4.79 10.82
N PRO A 101 11.98 -3.60 10.90
CA PRO A 101 11.30 -2.40 11.40
C PRO A 101 10.10 -1.98 10.55
N TYR A 102 10.14 -2.22 9.23
CA TYR A 102 9.04 -1.86 8.34
C TYR A 102 7.79 -2.73 8.54
N PHE A 103 7.96 -4.03 8.80
CA PHE A 103 6.86 -5.00 8.90
C PHE A 103 6.45 -5.34 10.34
N ARG A 104 7.32 -5.15 11.34
CA ARG A 104 7.04 -5.50 12.74
C ARG A 104 5.78 -4.80 13.25
N GLU A 105 4.82 -5.59 13.72
CA GLU A 105 3.54 -5.16 14.32
C GLU A 105 2.65 -4.27 13.43
N ALA A 106 3.02 -4.06 12.17
CA ALA A 106 2.30 -3.17 11.27
C ALA A 106 1.22 -3.87 10.43
N TYR A 107 1.18 -5.22 10.45
CA TYR A 107 0.20 -6.05 9.75
C TYR A 107 -0.09 -5.60 8.31
N ARG A 108 0.95 -5.18 7.59
CA ARG A 108 0.82 -4.54 6.28
C ARG A 108 0.33 -5.56 5.24
N PRO A 109 -0.74 -5.27 4.48
CA PRO A 109 -1.06 -6.07 3.31
C PRO A 109 0.04 -5.90 2.26
N VAL A 110 0.34 -7.00 1.57
CA VAL A 110 1.34 -7.07 0.50
C VAL A 110 0.77 -7.79 -0.71
N ARG A 111 1.15 -7.34 -1.90
CA ARG A 111 0.76 -7.96 -3.18
C ARG A 111 2.02 -8.35 -3.94
N GLN A 112 2.01 -9.52 -4.57
CA GLN A 112 3.13 -9.95 -5.39
C GLN A 112 3.36 -8.97 -6.55
N GLY A 113 4.62 -8.52 -6.71
CA GLY A 113 5.00 -7.57 -7.75
C GLY A 113 4.87 -6.11 -7.34
N ASP A 114 4.43 -5.81 -6.12
CA ASP A 114 4.47 -4.45 -5.59
C ASP A 114 5.90 -4.04 -5.26
N LEU A 115 6.19 -2.75 -5.50
CA LEU A 115 7.35 -2.07 -4.98
C LEU A 115 6.98 -1.31 -3.71
N PHE A 116 7.91 -1.21 -2.78
CA PHE A 116 7.76 -0.36 -1.60
C PHE A 116 9.11 0.23 -1.20
N ILE A 117 9.05 1.36 -0.50
CA ILE A 117 10.22 2.06 0.00
C ILE A 117 10.27 1.86 1.51
N VAL A 118 11.42 1.45 1.98
CA VAL A 118 11.77 1.31 3.40
C VAL A 118 12.81 2.37 3.75
N ARG A 119 12.74 2.89 4.97
CA ARG A 119 13.73 3.81 5.52
C ARG A 119 14.42 3.13 6.70
N GLY A 120 15.73 3.17 6.75
CA GLY A 120 16.53 2.51 7.79
C GLY A 120 17.95 3.04 7.79
N GLY A 121 18.51 3.24 9.00
CA GLY A 121 19.89 3.68 9.23
C GLY A 121 20.21 5.09 8.71
N MET A 122 20.17 6.11 9.59
CA MET A 122 20.64 7.50 9.39
C MET A 122 20.76 8.01 7.93
N ARG A 123 19.74 7.80 7.10
CA ARG A 123 19.55 8.39 5.76
C ARG A 123 18.08 8.32 5.36
#